data_AF-A0A1I7KMM0-F1
#
_entry.id   AF-A0A1I7KMM0-F1
#
_cell.length_a   1.000
_cell.length_b   1.000
_cell.length_c   1.000
_cell.angle_alpha   90.00
_cell.angle_beta   90.00
_cell.angle_gamma   90.00
#
_symmetry.space_group_name_H-M   'P 1'
#
loop_
_entity.id
_entity.type
_entity.pdbx_description
1 polymer ?
#
loop_
_entity_poly.entity_id
_entity_poly.type
_entity_poly.pdbx_seq_one_letter_code
_entity_poly.pdbx_strand_id
1 'polypeptide(L)' 'MHEGIRIQADADGTFTLYSDTRVILRGLTRERAYRLAGRLGEFVWS' A
#
# COMPACT_ATOMS: atom_id res chain seq x y z
N MET A 1 -18.41 1.47 0.51
CA MET A 1 -17.34 1.54 1.53
C MET A 1 -16.08 1.92 0.77
N HIS A 2 -15.40 3.02 1.12
CA HIS A 2 -14.21 3.48 0.37
C HIS A 2 -13.09 2.43 0.45
N GLU A 3 -12.61 1.97 -0.70
CA GLU A 3 -11.47 1.05 -0.83
C GLU A 3 -10.19 1.77 -0.41
N GLY A 4 -9.81 1.64 0.87
CA GLY A 4 -8.58 2.22 1.41
C GLY A 4 -7.33 1.39 1.06
N ILE A 5 -6.23 2.07 0.78
CA ILE A 5 -4.91 1.44 0.63
C ILE A 5 -4.33 1.13 2.01
N ARG A 6 -3.91 -0.11 2.23
CA ARG A 6 -3.25 -0.55 3.47
C ARG A 6 -1.80 -0.92 3.19
N ILE A 7 -0.93 -0.66 4.16
CA ILE A 7 0.47 -1.07 4.14
C ILE A 7 0.65 -2.11 5.23
N GLN A 8 1.24 -3.25 4.88
CA GLN A 8 1.66 -4.29 5.84
C GLN A 8 3.18 -4.45 5.80
N ALA A 9 3.80 -4.61 6.96
CA ALA A 9 5.20 -4.99 7.06
C ALA A 9 5.32 -6.52 7.04
N ASP A 10 6.25 -7.03 6.26
CA ASP A 10 6.54 -8.45 6.11
C ASP A 10 7.71 -8.87 7.03
N ALA A 11 7.81 -10.17 7.31
CA ALA A 11 8.83 -10.71 8.22
C ALA A 11 10.27 -10.54 7.68
N ASP A 12 10.42 -10.36 6.37
CA ASP A 12 11.70 -10.13 5.69
C ASP A 12 12.15 -8.65 5.70
N GLY A 13 11.41 -7.78 6.39
CA GLY A 13 11.69 -6.34 6.47
C GLY A 13 11.20 -5.54 5.26
N THR A 14 10.50 -6.18 4.32
CA THR A 14 9.83 -5.49 3.22
C THR A 14 8.39 -5.12 3.58
N PHE A 15 7.71 -4.45 2.65
CA PHE A 15 6.34 -3.98 2.83
C PHE A 15 5.48 -4.38 1.63
N THR A 16 4.22 -4.71 1.92
CA THR A 16 3.20 -5.05 0.93
C THR A 16 2.02 -4.07 0.99
N LEU A 17 1.57 -3.63 -0.18
CA LEU A 17 0.40 -2.78 -0.36
C LEU A 17 -0.82 -3.61 -0.70
N TYR A 18 -1.94 -3.29 -0.05
CA TYR A 18 -3.23 -3.92 -0.28
C TYR A 18 -4.28 -2.88 -0.66
N SER A 19 -5.16 -3.23 -1.58
CA SER A 19 -6.47 -2.59 -1.77
C SER A 19 -7.51 -3.60 -1.33
N ASP A 20 -8.24 -3.28 -0.26
CA ASP A 20 -9.14 -4.22 0.41
C ASP A 20 -8.43 -5.55 0.75
N THR A 21 -8.77 -6.63 0.04
CA THR A 21 -8.22 -7.99 0.20
C THR A 21 -7.20 -8.36 -0.88
N ARG A 22 -6.96 -7.48 -1.85
CA ARG A 22 -6.05 -7.74 -2.97
C ARG A 22 -4.69 -7.13 -2.74
N VAL A 23 -3.65 -7.93 -2.97
CA VAL A 23 -2.26 -7.45 -3.03
C VAL A 23 -2.09 -6.60 -4.29
N ILE A 24 -1.61 -5.38 -4.13
CA ILE A 24 -1.24 -4.49 -5.23
C ILE A 24 0.24 -4.68 -5.57
N LEU A 25 1.11 -4.65 -4.56
CA LEU A 25 2.55 -4.68 -4.73
C LEU A 25 3.24 -5.19 -3.46
N ARG A 26 4.29 -5.99 -3.60
CA ARG A 26 5.05 -6.58 -2.47
C ARG A 26 6.53 -6.25 -2.57
N GLY A 27 7.29 -6.52 -1.51
CA GLY A 27 8.75 -6.40 -1.53
C GLY A 27 9.23 -4.94 -1.56
N LEU A 28 8.40 -4.02 -1.05
CA LEU A 28 8.74 -2.60 -1.07
C LEU A 28 9.65 -2.25 0.10
N THR A 29 10.53 -1.27 -0.11
CA THR A 29 11.13 -0.56 1.01
C THR A 29 10.07 0.30 1.69
N ARG A 30 10.31 0.64 2.96
CA ARG A 30 9.44 1.51 3.75
C ARG A 30 9.08 2.80 2.99
N GLU A 31 10.07 3.58 2.58
CA GLU A 31 9.86 4.83 1.84
C GLU A 31 8.99 4.65 0.59
N ARG A 32 9.24 3.59 -0.18
CA ARG A 32 8.50 3.33 -1.42
C ARG A 32 7.05 2.95 -1.14
N ALA A 33 6.80 2.17 -0.08
CA ALA A 33 5.45 1.80 0.34
C ALA A 33 4.62 3.03 0.75
N TYR A 34 5.17 3.91 1.61
CA TYR A 34 4.46 5.12 2.03
C TYR A 34 4.22 6.10 0.88
N ARG A 35 5.23 6.31 0.01
CA ARG A 35 5.08 7.16 -1.17
C ARG A 35 3.98 6.68 -2.11
N LEU A 36 3.92 5.36 -2.36
CA LEU A 36 2.90 4.76 -3.22
C LEU A 36 1.52 4.80 -2.58
N ALA A 37 1.41 4.50 -1.28
CA ALA A 37 0.14 4.57 -0.56
C ALA A 37 -0.45 5.99 -0.58
N GLY A 38 0.37 7.03 -0.41
CA GLY A 38 -0.06 8.43 -0.54
C GLY A 38 -0.60 8.74 -1.93
N ARG A 39 0.18 8.42 -2.98
CA ARG A 39 -0.22 8.67 -4.38
C ARG A 39 -1.47 7.91 -4.80
N LEU A 40 -1.64 6.67 -4.32
CA LEU A 40 -2.83 5.86 -4.60
C LEU A 40 -4.05 6.31 -3.78
N GLY A 41 -3.83 6.75 -2.54
CA GLY A 41 -4.90 7.31 -1.69
C GLY A 41 -5.48 8.61 -2.22
N GLU A 42 -4.65 9.48 -2.80
CA GLU A 42 -5.09 10.71 -3.48
C GLU A 42 -5.96 10.41 -4.71
N PHE A 43 -5.73 9.29 -5.42
CA PHE A 43 -6.49 8.92 -6.61
C PHE A 43 -7.89 8.37 -6.31
N VAL A 44 -8.12 7.83 -5.10
CA VAL A 44 -9.43 7.28 -4.68
C VAL A 44 -10.38 8.38 -4.18
N TRP A 45 -9.89 9.61 -4.03
CA TRP A 45 -10.67 10.83 -3.74
C TRP A 45 -10.69 11.73 -4.99
N SER A 46 -11.44 11.34 -6.01
CA SER A 46 -11.86 12.22 -7.11
C SER A 46 -13.27 11.90 -7.57
#